data_AF-K0EXU3-F1
#
_entry.id   AF-K0EXU3-F1
#
_cell.length_a   1.000
_cell.length_b   1.000
_cell.length_c   1.000
_cell.angle_alpha   90.00
_cell.angle_beta   90.00
_cell.angle_gamma   90.00
#
_symmetry.space_group_name_H-M   'P 1'
#
loop_
_entity.id
_entity.type
_entity.pdbx_description
1 polymer ?
#
loop_
_entity_poly.entity_id
_entity_poly.type
_entity_poly.pdbx_seq_one_letter_code
_entity_poly.pdbx_strand_id
1 'polypeptide(L)'
;MPADTVAPTATPVSKRANFPIDDLRARFEDNCNRLTSDPAFGRAYVLQQIGKATGKPTEASAVIQIGIMVGNADGSFDQAEIAAVRDACQALQLNPQDFGL
;
A
#
# COMPACT_ATOMS: atom_id res chain seq x y z
N MET A 1 -35.94 3.05 -33.65
CA MET A 1 -35.31 1.84 -33.06
C MET A 1 -33.85 2.18 -32.81
N PRO A 2 -33.26 1.76 -31.68
CA PRO A 2 -33.16 2.63 -30.50
C PRO A 2 -31.70 2.86 -30.04
N ALA A 3 -31.53 3.89 -29.19
CA ALA A 3 -30.32 4.08 -28.41
C ALA A 3 -30.38 3.14 -27.19
N ASP A 4 -29.88 1.91 -27.37
CA ASP A 4 -29.58 1.03 -26.25
C ASP A 4 -28.47 1.68 -25.42
N THR A 5 -28.88 2.36 -24.35
CA THR A 5 -27.96 2.84 -23.31
C THR A 5 -27.47 1.60 -22.56
N VAL A 6 -26.30 1.11 -22.94
CA VAL A 6 -25.56 0.09 -22.21
C VAL A 6 -25.24 0.65 -20.83
N ALA A 7 -25.94 0.17 -19.80
CA ALA A 7 -25.55 0.37 -18.42
C ALA A 7 -24.19 -0.31 -18.17
N PRO A 8 -23.22 0.37 -17.54
CA PRO A 8 -21.91 -0.22 -17.28
C PRO A 8 -22.07 -1.40 -16.31
N THR A 9 -21.75 -2.59 -16.81
CA THR A 9 -21.63 -3.80 -16.01
C THR A 9 -20.39 -3.65 -15.13
N ALA A 10 -20.55 -3.07 -13.94
CA ALA A 10 -19.55 -3.20 -12.89
C ALA A 10 -19.59 -4.66 -12.43
N THR A 11 -18.76 -5.50 -13.04
CA THR A 11 -18.59 -6.89 -12.60
C THR A 11 -18.22 -6.87 -11.11
N PRO A 12 -19.03 -7.44 -10.21
CA PRO A 12 -18.69 -7.50 -8.80
C PRO A 12 -17.42 -8.32 -8.68
N VAL A 13 -16.37 -7.69 -8.15
CA VAL A 13 -15.05 -8.29 -7.94
C VAL A 13 -15.27 -9.61 -7.20
N SER A 14 -15.18 -10.70 -7.95
CA SER A 14 -15.57 -12.02 -7.49
C SER A 14 -14.60 -12.42 -6.38
N LYS A 15 -15.15 -12.55 -5.16
CA LYS A 15 -14.50 -12.96 -3.90
C LYS A 15 -13.10 -13.55 -4.13
N ARG A 16 -12.04 -12.75 -4.01
CA ARG A 16 -10.66 -13.27 -3.98
C ARG A 16 -10.55 -14.14 -2.73
N ALA A 17 -10.53 -15.45 -2.92
CA ALA A 17 -10.65 -16.44 -1.84
C ALA A 17 -9.58 -16.33 -0.74
N ASN A 18 -8.46 -15.66 -1.01
CA ASN A 18 -7.33 -15.63 -0.07
C ASN A 18 -7.37 -14.46 0.92
N PHE A 19 -8.10 -13.38 0.61
CA PHE A 19 -8.16 -12.19 1.46
C PHE A 19 -9.54 -11.52 1.35
N PRO A 20 -10.43 -11.68 2.35
CA PRO A 20 -11.69 -10.96 2.37
C PRO A 20 -11.43 -9.46 2.26
N ILE A 21 -12.12 -8.80 1.34
CA ILE A 21 -11.92 -7.36 1.07
C ILE A 21 -12.22 -6.53 2.33
N ASP A 22 -13.21 -6.94 3.12
CA ASP A 22 -13.58 -6.24 4.35
C ASP A 22 -12.48 -6.36 5.42
N ASP A 23 -11.79 -7.50 5.50
CA ASP A 23 -10.64 -7.66 6.40
C ASP A 23 -9.46 -6.78 5.96
N LEU A 24 -9.22 -6.67 4.65
CA LEU A 24 -8.17 -5.80 4.11
C LEU A 24 -8.49 -4.33 4.41
N ARG A 25 -9.75 -3.91 4.21
CA ARG A 25 -10.20 -2.56 4.52
C ARG A 25 -10.05 -2.25 6.01
N ALA A 26 -10.51 -3.15 6.88
CA ALA A 26 -10.40 -2.95 8.32
C ALA A 26 -8.95 -2.82 8.79
N ARG A 27 -8.03 -3.61 8.23
CA ARG A 27 -6.59 -3.50 8.53
C ARG A 27 -6.00 -2.18 8.06
N PHE A 28 -6.40 -1.71 6.89
CA PHE A 28 -5.97 -0.41 6.37
C PHE A 28 -6.47 0.74 7.26
N GLU A 29 -7.76 0.74 7.59
CA GLU A 29 -8.37 1.75 8.46
C GLU A 29 -7.76 1.78 9.87
N ASP A 30 -7.46 0.62 10.47
CA ASP A 30 -6.76 0.55 11.76
C ASP A 30 -5.37 1.19 11.70
N ASN A 31 -4.59 0.94 10.63
CA ASN A 31 -3.29 1.59 10.46
C ASN A 31 -3.42 3.11 10.28
N CYS A 32 -4.40 3.57 9.49
CA CYS A 32 -4.68 5.01 9.35
C CYS A 32 -5.05 5.65 10.69
N ASN A 33 -5.92 5.01 11.48
CA ASN A 33 -6.32 5.49 12.79
C ASN A 33 -5.14 5.58 13.76
N ARG A 34 -4.20 4.63 13.71
CA ARG A 34 -2.97 4.68 14.52
C ARG A 34 -2.07 5.85 14.12
N LEU A 35 -1.87 6.04 12.81
CA LEU A 35 -1.06 7.14 12.27
C LEU A 35 -1.63 8.52 12.61
N THR A 36 -2.96 8.67 12.65
CA THR A 36 -3.60 9.94 12.99
C THR A 36 -3.70 10.19 14.49
N SER A 37 -3.90 9.14 15.29
CA SER A 37 -4.06 9.28 16.74
C SER A 37 -2.75 9.58 17.47
N ASP A 38 -1.64 8.94 17.05
CA ASP A 38 -0.29 9.21 17.54
C ASP A 38 0.68 9.02 16.37
N PRO A 39 1.12 10.11 15.70
CA PRO A 39 1.96 9.99 14.52
C PRO A 39 3.29 9.27 14.76
N ALA A 40 3.90 9.44 15.93
CA ALA A 40 5.19 8.82 16.24
C ALA A 40 5.03 7.32 16.52
N PHE A 41 4.12 6.97 17.43
CA PHE A 41 3.89 5.58 17.80
C PHE A 41 3.18 4.80 16.67
N GLY A 42 2.21 5.43 16.02
CA GLY A 42 1.49 4.86 14.88
C GLY A 42 2.43 4.54 13.73
N ARG A 43 3.36 5.44 13.39
CA ARG A 43 4.37 5.18 12.36
C ARG A 43 5.29 4.03 12.76
N ALA A 44 5.77 3.98 14.00
CA ALA A 44 6.59 2.88 14.49
C ALA A 44 5.86 1.53 14.37
N TYR A 45 4.58 1.49 14.75
CA TYR A 45 3.75 0.29 14.61
C TYR A 45 3.59 -0.16 13.15
N VAL A 46 3.25 0.77 12.24
CA VAL A 46 3.06 0.45 10.81
C VAL A 46 4.36 -0.05 10.18
N LEU A 47 5.50 0.58 10.48
CA LEU A 47 6.81 0.10 10.01
C LEU A 47 7.15 -1.29 10.57
N GLN A 48 6.78 -1.58 11.81
CA GLN A 48 6.92 -2.93 12.36
C GLN A 48 6.03 -3.95 11.63
N GLN A 49 4.82 -3.56 11.20
CA GLN A 49 3.97 -4.45 10.37
C GLN A 49 4.60 -4.70 9.00
N ILE A 50 5.15 -3.67 8.35
CA ILE A 50 5.88 -3.79 7.08
C ILE A 50 7.06 -4.75 7.25
N GLY A 51 7.85 -4.60 8.32
CA GLY A 51 9.01 -5.44 8.62
C GLY A 51 8.70 -6.94 8.72
N LYS A 52 7.43 -7.37 8.84
CA LYS A 52 7.02 -8.78 8.78
C LYS A 52 7.28 -9.44 7.41
N ALA A 53 7.49 -8.66 6.36
CA ALA A 53 7.88 -9.17 5.05
C ALA A 53 9.42 -9.29 4.89
N THR A 54 10.21 -8.89 5.88
CA THR A 54 11.67 -9.08 5.86
C THR A 54 12.02 -10.55 5.67
N GLY A 55 13.03 -10.83 4.83
CA GLY A 55 13.42 -12.19 4.47
C GLY A 55 12.52 -12.87 3.44
N LYS A 56 11.49 -12.17 2.92
CA LYS A 56 10.62 -12.65 1.84
C LYS A 56 10.80 -11.74 0.62
N PRO A 57 11.75 -12.03 -0.29
CA PRO A 57 12.17 -11.09 -1.34
C PRO A 57 11.04 -10.63 -2.25
N THR A 58 10.13 -11.54 -2.64
CA THR A 58 9.00 -11.24 -3.52
C THR A 58 8.01 -10.30 -2.82
N GLU A 59 7.60 -10.62 -1.60
CA GLU A 59 6.66 -9.83 -0.82
C GLU A 59 7.23 -8.48 -0.41
N ALA A 60 8.48 -8.44 0.03
CA ALA A 60 9.17 -7.20 0.39
C ALA A 60 9.27 -6.25 -0.81
N SER A 61 9.68 -6.77 -1.97
CA SER A 61 9.75 -5.98 -3.21
C SER A 61 8.36 -5.51 -3.64
N ALA A 62 7.33 -6.37 -3.53
CA ALA A 62 5.96 -5.99 -3.85
C ALA A 62 5.44 -4.86 -2.94
N VAL A 63 5.75 -4.89 -1.64
CA VAL A 63 5.37 -3.82 -0.70
C VAL A 63 5.96 -2.48 -1.14
N ILE A 64 7.26 -2.44 -1.48
CA ILE A 64 7.92 -1.20 -1.93
C ILE A 64 7.33 -0.72 -3.27
N GLN A 65 7.17 -1.61 -4.25
CA GLN A 65 6.60 -1.27 -5.55
C GLN A 65 5.17 -0.71 -5.43
N ILE A 66 4.33 -1.30 -4.58
CA ILE A 66 2.97 -0.79 -4.32
C ILE A 66 3.05 0.60 -3.68
N GLY A 67 3.97 0.82 -2.72
CA GLY A 67 4.19 2.13 -2.12
C GLY A 67 4.54 3.21 -3.16
N ILE A 68 5.41 2.89 -4.12
CA ILE A 68 5.76 3.79 -5.23
C ILE A 68 4.57 4.04 -6.15
N MET A 69 3.81 3.00 -6.51
CA MET A 69 2.63 3.14 -7.38
C MET A 69 1.56 4.02 -6.73
N VAL A 70 1.34 3.87 -5.42
CA VAL A 70 0.36 4.67 -4.66
C VAL A 70 0.86 6.10 -4.49
N GLY A 71 2.14 6.28 -4.13
CA GLY A 71 2.74 7.60 -3.95
C GLY A 71 2.81 8.42 -5.24
N ASN A 72 2.90 7.77 -6.41
CA ASN A 72 2.93 8.45 -7.71
C ASN A 72 1.57 8.44 -8.44
N ALA A 73 0.46 8.19 -7.72
CA ALA A 73 -0.83 7.97 -8.36
C ALA A 73 -1.42 9.22 -9.02
N ASP A 74 -1.04 10.41 -8.57
CA ASP A 74 -1.44 11.70 -9.16
C ASP A 74 -0.40 12.26 -10.17
N GLY A 75 0.69 11.52 -10.40
CA GLY A 75 1.78 11.90 -11.29
C GLY A 75 2.88 12.74 -10.65
N SER A 76 2.78 13.02 -9.35
CA SER A 76 3.85 13.61 -8.54
C SER A 76 4.27 12.61 -7.47
N PHE A 77 5.57 12.53 -7.20
CA PHE A 77 6.07 11.74 -6.08
C PHE A 77 7.06 12.59 -5.30
N ASP A 78 6.56 13.24 -4.26
CA ASP A 78 7.29 14.30 -3.56
C ASP A 78 8.31 13.75 -2.55
N GLN A 79 9.10 14.65 -1.95
CA GLN A 79 10.16 14.24 -1.02
C GLN A 79 9.65 13.58 0.26
N ALA A 80 8.45 13.94 0.73
CA ALA A 80 7.86 13.33 1.93
C ALA A 80 7.37 11.91 1.62
N GLU A 81 6.78 11.70 0.44
CA GLU A 81 6.35 10.39 -0.02
C GLU A 81 7.54 9.48 -0.32
N ILE A 82 8.58 9.99 -0.98
CA ILE A 82 9.85 9.27 -1.18
C ILE A 82 10.47 8.90 0.16
N ALA A 83 10.49 9.81 1.14
CA ALA A 83 11.02 9.52 2.47
C ALA A 83 10.25 8.37 3.13
N ALA A 84 8.91 8.38 3.07
CA ALA A 84 8.08 7.31 3.62
C ALA A 84 8.39 5.93 2.99
N VAL A 85 8.63 5.87 1.67
CA VAL A 85 9.00 4.61 1.01
C VAL A 85 10.45 4.20 1.34
N ARG A 86 11.37 5.14 1.51
CA ARG A 86 12.74 4.86 2.01
C ARG A 86 12.73 4.28 3.42
N ASP A 87 11.85 4.78 4.29
CA ASP A 87 11.67 4.21 5.64
C ASP A 87 11.15 2.77 5.58
N ALA A 88 10.23 2.48 4.65
CA ALA A 88 9.77 1.11 4.41
C ALA A 88 10.90 0.22 3.87
N CYS A 89 11.77 0.73 2.98
CA CYS A 89 12.96 0.00 2.52
C CYS A 89 13.88 -0.34 3.71
N GLN A 90 14.13 0.63 4.60
CA GLN A 90 14.93 0.41 5.81
C GLN A 90 14.30 -0.66 6.71
N ALA A 91 12.98 -0.61 6.94
CA ALA A 91 12.27 -1.60 7.73
C ALA A 91 12.35 -3.03 7.15
N LEU A 92 12.52 -3.14 5.83
CA LEU A 92 12.66 -4.41 5.09
C LEU A 92 14.11 -4.82 4.82
N GLN A 93 15.09 -4.03 5.27
CA GLN A 93 16.52 -4.22 4.97
C GLN A 93 16.83 -4.25 3.46
N LEU A 94 16.11 -3.44 2.70
CA LEU A 94 16.30 -3.28 1.25
C LEU A 94 17.08 -1.99 0.94
N ASN A 95 17.80 -2.01 -0.18
CA ASN A 95 18.47 -0.82 -0.70
C ASN A 95 17.46 0.04 -1.50
N PRO A 96 17.19 1.30 -1.10
CA PRO A 96 16.24 2.15 -1.82
C PRO A 96 16.63 2.39 -3.29
N GLN A 97 17.92 2.38 -3.61
CA GLN A 97 18.42 2.61 -4.97
C GLN A 97 17.98 1.50 -5.94
N ASP A 98 17.72 0.29 -5.47
CA ASP A 98 17.21 -0.82 -6.30
C ASP A 98 15.78 -0.54 -6.82
N PHE A 99 15.11 0.46 -6.24
CA PHE A 99 13.76 0.91 -6.60
C PHE A 99 13.73 2.33 -7.19
N GLY A 100 14.90 2.93 -7.46
CA GLY A 100 15.01 4.29 -7.99
C GLY A 100 14.71 5.39 -6.96
N LEU A 101 14.85 5.09 -5.66
CA LEU A 101 14.64 6.01 -4.55
C LEU A 101 15.95 6.55 -3.98
#